data_AF-A0A3C0AM83-F1
#
_entry.id   AF-A0A3C0AM83-F1
#
_cell.length_a   1.000
_cell.length_b   1.000
_cell.length_c   1.000
_cell.angle_alpha   90.00
_cell.angle_beta   90.00
_cell.angle_gamma   90.00
#
_symmetry.space_group_name_H-M   'P 1'
#
loop_
_entity.id
_entity.type
_entity.pdbx_description
1 polymer ?
#
loop_
_entity_poly.entity_id
_entity_poly.type
_entity_poly.pdbx_seq_one_letter_code
_entity_poly.pdbx_strand_id
1 'polypeptide(L)' 'MKYKITHTTKYAYSQAVPVCHNLVHLAPRVLPGQRCKEFQLLVHPEPFSIAHRKDYFGNDVSYFTIDQAL' A
#
# COMPACT_ATOMS: atom_id res chain seq x y z
N MET A 1 15.51 -12.48 -15.12
CA MET A 1 14.09 -12.85 -15.33
C MET A 1 13.21 -11.61 -15.16
N LYS A 2 12.03 -11.59 -15.75
CA LYS A 2 11.03 -10.52 -15.56
C LYS A 2 9.82 -11.12 -14.87
N TYR A 3 9.36 -10.52 -13.78
CA TYR A 3 8.21 -10.99 -13.02
C TYR A 3 7.10 -9.96 -13.06
N LYS A 4 5.86 -10.44 -13.06
CA LYS A 4 4.67 -9.65 -12.77
C LYS A 4 4.08 -10.21 -11.47
N ILE A 5 3.99 -9.36 -10.45
CA ILE A 5 3.58 -9.75 -9.09
C ILE A 5 2.31 -9.00 -8.76
N THR A 6 1.34 -9.69 -8.16
CA THR A 6 0.13 -9.09 -7.61
C THR A 6 0.00 -9.54 -6.16
N HIS A 7 -0.13 -8.57 -5.25
CA HIS A 7 -0.43 -8.81 -3.85
C HIS A 7 -1.81 -8.23 -3.54
N THR A 8 -2.61 -8.94 -2.74
CA THR A 8 -3.95 -8.51 -2.37
C THR A 8 -4.18 -8.74 -0.88
N THR A 9 -4.46 -7.65 -0.18
CA THR A 9 -4.89 -7.67 1.22
C THR A 9 -6.38 -7.34 1.27
N LYS A 10 -7.16 -8.13 2.00
CA LYS A 10 -8.59 -7.89 2.24
C LYS A 10 -8.88 -7.90 3.73
N TYR A 11 -9.58 -6.90 4.20
CA TYR A 11 -10.10 -6.84 5.56
C TYR A 11 -11.59 -7.17 5.54
N ALA A 12 -11.99 -8.10 6.40
CA ALA A 12 -13.39 -8.45 6.62
C ALA A 12 -13.72 -8.15 8.09
N TYR A 13 -14.57 -7.17 8.31
CA TYR A 13 -14.99 -6.77 9.65
C TYR A 13 -16.40 -7.29 9.92
N SER A 14 -16.64 -7.79 11.14
CA SER A 14 -17.98 -8.21 11.58
C SER A 14 -18.91 -7.04 11.92
N GLN A 15 -18.35 -5.84 12.04
CA GLN A 15 -19.05 -4.59 12.36
C GLN A 15 -18.43 -3.43 11.57
N ALA A 16 -19.15 -2.31 11.47
CA ALA A 16 -18.65 -1.12 10.78
C ALA A 16 -17.39 -0.57 11.45
N VAL A 17 -16.36 -0.28 10.65
CA VAL A 17 -15.14 0.39 11.09
C VAL A 17 -15.14 1.77 10.43
N PRO A 18 -15.40 2.85 11.20
CA PRO A 18 -15.56 4.18 10.61
C PRO A 18 -14.24 4.72 10.06
N VAL A 19 -13.11 4.46 10.74
CA VAL A 19 -11.78 4.94 10.34
C VAL A 19 -10.76 3.82 10.45
N CYS A 20 -9.91 3.69 9.43
CA CYS A 20 -8.81 2.75 9.39
C CYS A 20 -7.54 3.43 8.84
N HIS A 21 -6.50 3.53 9.68
CA HIS A 21 -5.19 4.01 9.27
C HIS A 21 -4.31 2.86 8.80
N ASN A 22 -3.78 2.97 7.59
CA ASN A 22 -3.02 1.92 6.94
C ASN A 22 -1.59 2.39 6.63
N LEU A 23 -0.64 1.50 6.84
CA LEU A 23 0.76 1.66 6.47
C LEU A 23 1.21 0.39 5.76
N VAL A 24 1.64 0.51 4.50
CA VAL A 24 1.95 -0.64 3.66
C VAL A 24 3.34 -0.54 3.02
N HIS A 25 4.01 -1.69 2.94
CA HIS A 25 5.35 -1.88 2.35
C HIS A 25 5.27 -2.78 1.11
N LEU A 26 4.45 -2.39 0.13
CA LEU A 26 4.12 -3.23 -1.03
C LEU A 26 4.94 -2.91 -2.28
N ALA A 27 5.58 -1.74 -2.32
CA ALA A 27 6.45 -1.35 -3.43
C ALA A 27 7.79 -2.11 -3.33
N PRO A 28 8.19 -2.89 -4.35
CA PRO A 28 9.45 -3.59 -4.33
C PRO A 28 10.62 -2.60 -4.28
N ARG A 29 11.49 -2.77 -3.29
CA ARG A 29 12.70 -1.96 -3.15
C ARG A 29 13.65 -2.20 -4.33
N VAL A 30 14.24 -1.12 -4.84
CA VAL A 30 15.32 -1.20 -5.82
C VAL A 30 16.63 -1.60 -5.12
N LEU A 31 17.25 -2.67 -5.61
CA LEU A 31 18.53 -3.23 -5.13
C LEU A 31 19.42 -3.59 -6.33
N PRO A 32 20.74 -3.82 -6.16
CA PRO A 32 21.64 -4.12 -7.29
C PRO A 32 21.16 -5.28 -8.20
N GLY A 33 20.50 -6.29 -7.64
CA GLY A 33 19.92 -7.41 -8.39
C GLY A 33 18.42 -7.30 -8.70
N GLN A 34 17.74 -6.23 -8.25
CA GLN A 34 16.28 -6.08 -8.34
C GLN A 34 15.89 -4.67 -8.78
N ARG A 35 15.20 -4.58 -9.92
CA ARG A 35 14.66 -3.32 -10.43
C ARG A 35 13.15 -3.40 -10.59
N CYS A 36 12.42 -2.52 -9.91
CA CYS A 36 11.00 -2.31 -10.15
C CYS A 36 10.83 -1.42 -11.39
N LYS A 37 10.15 -1.92 -12.43
CA LYS A 37 9.88 -1.13 -13.65
C LYS A 37 8.63 -0.28 -13.51
N GLU A 38 7.60 -0.86 -12.90
CA GLU A 38 6.30 -0.26 -12.71
C GLU A 38 5.74 -0.79 -11.39
N PHE A 39 5.07 0.08 -10.65
CA PHE A 39 4.38 -0.25 -9.42
C PHE A 39 3.06 0.51 -9.39
N GLN A 40 1.99 -0.20 -9.06
CA GLN A 40 0.66 0.39 -8.88
C GLN A 40 0.11 -0.07 -7.54
N LEU A 41 -0.39 0.88 -6.75
CA LEU A 41 -1.12 0.62 -5.52
C LEU A 41 -2.60 0.94 -5.77
N LEU A 42 -3.44 -0.08 -5.70
CA LEU A 42 -4.90 0.05 -5.77
C LEU A 42 -5.47 -0.18 -4.37
N VAL A 43 -6.26 0.79 -3.91
CA VAL A 43 -6.89 0.74 -2.59
C VAL A 43 -8.40 0.90 -2.77
N HIS A 44 -9.17 0.04 -2.12
CA HIS A 44 -10.63 0.12 -2.10
C HIS A 44 -11.14 -0.11 -0.66
N PRO A 45 -12.02 0.75 -0.13
CA PRO A 45 -12.49 2.03 -0.68
C PRO A 45 -11.36 3.01 -1.04
N GLU A 46 -11.62 3.96 -1.94
CA GLU A 46 -10.59 4.92 -2.35
C GLU A 46 -10.27 5.89 -1.18
N PRO A 47 -9.00 6.01 -0.77
CA PRO A 47 -8.63 6.96 0.28
C PRO A 47 -8.66 8.38 -0.26
N PHE A 48 -8.95 9.35 0.62
CA PHE A 48 -8.86 10.78 0.27
C PHE A 48 -7.46 11.19 -0.18
N SER A 49 -6.43 10.62 0.44
CA SER A 49 -5.04 10.84 0.05
C SER A 49 -4.15 9.64 0.42
N ILE A 50 -3.07 9.50 -0.33
CA ILE A 50 -2.00 8.54 -0.06
C ILE A 50 -0.69 9.33 0.07
N ALA A 51 -0.02 9.18 1.20
CA ALA A 51 1.31 9.73 1.42
C ALA A 51 2.35 8.64 1.16
N HIS A 52 3.39 8.98 0.40
CA HIS A 52 4.52 8.09 0.14
C HIS A 52 5.76 8.61 0.85
N ARG A 53 6.53 7.71 1.46
CA ARG A 53 7.82 8.02 2.08
C ARG A 53 8.76 6.83 1.98
N LYS A 54 10.04 7.05 2.30
CA LYS A 54 10.97 5.97 2.61
C LYS A 54 11.10 5.79 4.12
N ASP A 55 11.11 4.55 4.58
CA ASP A 55 11.45 4.26 5.98
C ASP A 55 12.96 4.35 6.21
N TYR A 56 13.38 4.16 7.47
CA TYR A 56 14.79 4.17 7.86
C TYR A 56 15.64 3.15 7.09
N PHE A 57 15.04 2.01 6.68
CA PHE A 57 15.74 0.97 5.95
C PHE A 57 15.79 1.24 4.45
N GLY A 58 15.06 2.23 3.94
CA GLY A 58 14.97 2.58 2.53
C GLY A 58 13.84 1.86 1.77
N ASN A 59 12.89 1.24 2.47
CA ASN A 59 11.69 0.68 1.86
C ASN A 59 10.71 1.80 1.51
N ASP A 60 10.04 1.67 0.37
CA ASP A 60 8.95 2.55 0.00
C ASP A 60 7.71 2.19 0.81
N VAL A 61 7.22 3.17 1.57
CA VAL A 61 6.06 3.07 2.45
C VAL A 61 4.94 3.92 1.88
N SER A 62 3.73 3.38 1.84
CA SER A 62 2.52 4.15 1.57
C SER A 62 1.65 4.20 2.82
N TYR A 63 1.21 5.40 3.19
CA TYR A 63 0.31 5.63 4.29
C TYR A 63 -0.98 6.24 3.76
N PHE A 64 -2.13 5.71 4.19
CA PHE A 64 -3.44 6.22 3.80
C PHE A 64 -4.47 5.92 4.88
N THR A 65 -5.55 6.70 4.88
CA THR A 65 -6.69 6.51 5.76
C THR A 65 -7.91 6.16 4.93
N ILE A 66 -8.64 5.14 5.35
CA ILE A 66 -10.00 4.89 4.91
C ILE A 66 -10.91 5.48 5.97
N ASP A 67 -11.74 6.43 5.57
CA ASP A 67 -12.78 7.03 6.40
C ASP A 67 -14.11 6.89 5.65
N GLN A 68 -15.06 6.20 6.26
CA GLN A 68 -16.44 6.20 5.80
C GLN A 68 -17.21 7.16 6.68
N ALA A 69 -17.37 8.40 6.20
CA ALA A 69 -18.38 9.29 6.74
C ALA A 69 -19.74 8.59 6.64
N LEU A 70 -20.40 8.41 7.78
CA LEU A 70 -21.75 7.85 7.90
C LEU A 70 -22.76 8.71 7.14
#